data_AF-A0A9E2RHH1-F1
#
_entry.id   AF-A0A9E2RHH1-F1
#
_cell.length_a   1.000
_cell.length_b   1.000
_cell.length_c   1.000
_cell.angle_alpha   90.00
_cell.angle_beta   90.00
_cell.angle_gamma   90.00
#
_symmetry.space_group_name_H-M   'P 1'
#
loop_
_entity.id
_entity.type
_entity.pdbx_description
1 polymer ?
#
loop_
_entity_poly.entity_id
_entity_poly.type
_entity_poly.pdbx_seq_one_letter_code
_entity_poly.pdbx_strand_id
1 'polypeptide(L)'
;MAEPLREHDPAFPPASATQPILTHEKSLTNKVAKGSEAGDIYDQQVLMLGAQLVTQISILIKMSRLHGRTNAALDNPVDSALTVIKTLAHDEPISIRMQNDFLFLGQRHLKVTAAQMPVFSAVIDTLNHWNIGGISFSAETESRDFREFVFQLASFDASTSSITTLRKAIEQNNVKGIQLEERRVLRGKATAKTRYANAASAVGKLVQDSREKGTIGFKQAKRAIQSIVDLMMNDEASLLGLTTLRCHDEYTHNHSVNVSLLSMALGNRAGYPKVELADLGLAALFHDLGKA
;
A
#
# COMPACT_ATOMS: atom_id res chain seq x y z
N MET A 1 21.60 -83.78 45.77
CA MET A 1 22.31 -83.18 46.92
C MET A 1 22.72 -81.77 46.53
N ALA A 2 22.23 -80.79 47.29
CA ALA A 2 22.69 -79.41 47.45
C ALA A 2 22.99 -78.57 46.19
N GLU A 3 22.01 -77.75 45.81
CA GLU A 3 22.22 -76.49 45.09
C GLU A 3 21.84 -75.35 46.05
N PRO A 4 22.76 -74.45 46.46
CA PRO A 4 22.40 -73.25 47.18
C PRO A 4 22.71 -71.97 46.38
N LEU A 5 21.67 -71.16 46.24
CA LEU A 5 21.61 -69.70 46.40
C LEU A 5 22.79 -68.86 45.91
N ARG A 6 22.56 -68.06 44.85
CA ARG A 6 23.07 -66.68 44.78
C ARG A 6 22.13 -65.75 44.02
N GLU A 7 21.57 -64.84 44.83
CA GLU A 7 21.35 -63.41 44.57
C GLU A 7 20.34 -62.96 43.51
N HIS A 8 19.34 -62.26 44.03
CA HIS A 8 18.42 -61.37 43.36
C HIS A 8 19.12 -60.34 42.49
N ASP A 9 18.69 -60.24 41.23
CA ASP A 9 18.71 -58.99 40.48
C ASP A 9 17.45 -58.94 39.58
N PRO A 10 16.46 -58.06 39.85
CA PRO A 10 15.36 -57.87 38.92
C PRO A 10 15.88 -57.08 37.72
N ALA A 11 15.86 -57.73 36.55
CA ALA A 11 16.18 -57.10 35.28
C ALA A 11 15.42 -55.77 35.12
N PHE A 12 16.19 -54.69 35.04
CA PHE A 12 15.71 -53.37 34.65
C PHE A 12 15.00 -53.46 33.28
N PRO A 13 13.82 -52.85 33.11
CA PRO A 13 13.26 -52.66 31.79
C PRO A 13 14.17 -51.73 30.97
N PRO A 14 14.30 -51.92 29.65
CA PRO A 14 15.13 -51.05 28.83
C PRO A 14 14.61 -49.62 28.92
N ALA A 15 15.55 -48.69 29.13
CA ALA A 15 15.32 -47.26 29.24
C ALA A 15 14.29 -46.80 28.20
N SER A 16 13.14 -46.33 28.70
CA SER A 16 12.20 -45.53 27.91
C SER A 16 12.99 -44.38 27.32
N ALA A 17 13.22 -44.41 26.02
CA ALA A 17 13.70 -43.26 25.28
C ALA A 17 12.69 -42.14 25.54
N THR A 18 13.07 -41.21 26.42
CA THR A 18 12.36 -39.96 26.64
C THR A 18 12.42 -39.22 25.32
N GLN A 19 11.43 -39.45 24.47
CA GLN A 19 11.21 -38.64 23.29
C GLN A 19 11.04 -37.20 23.80
N PRO A 20 11.78 -36.22 23.26
CA PRO A 20 11.52 -34.84 23.60
C PRO A 20 10.08 -34.53 23.20
N ILE A 21 9.23 -34.34 24.21
CA ILE A 21 7.90 -33.78 24.05
C ILE A 21 8.12 -32.36 23.58
N LEU A 22 8.19 -32.13 22.26
CA LEU A 22 8.04 -30.86 21.53
C LEU A 22 8.55 -31.02 20.08
N THR A 23 7.81 -31.74 19.23
CA THR A 23 7.99 -31.70 17.75
C THR A 23 6.76 -31.14 17.04
N HIS A 24 6.09 -30.18 17.68
CA HIS A 24 5.06 -29.37 17.04
C HIS A 24 5.24 -27.88 17.35
N GLU A 25 6.43 -27.33 17.05
CA GLU A 25 6.53 -25.92 16.68
C GLU A 25 6.02 -25.73 15.24
N LYS A 26 4.70 -25.89 15.07
CA LYS A 26 4.02 -25.20 13.98
C LYS A 26 3.99 -23.72 14.36
N SER A 27 4.69 -22.94 13.56
CA SER A 27 4.82 -21.48 13.58
C SER A 27 3.72 -20.74 14.35
N LEU A 28 4.13 -19.90 15.32
CA LEU A 28 3.27 -19.05 16.14
C LEU A 28 2.34 -18.15 15.29
N THR A 29 2.70 -17.88 14.03
CA THR A 29 1.92 -17.12 13.04
C THR A 29 0.52 -17.69 12.81
N ASN A 30 0.32 -19.01 12.96
CA ASN A 30 -0.98 -19.66 12.71
C ASN A 30 -1.83 -19.91 13.96
N LYS A 31 -1.31 -19.64 15.17
CA LYS A 31 -2.03 -19.89 16.44
C LYS A 31 -2.75 -18.66 17.01
N VAL A 32 -2.52 -17.48 16.45
CA VAL A 32 -3.17 -16.27 16.94
C VAL A 32 -4.57 -16.15 16.34
N ALA A 33 -5.58 -16.35 17.17
CA ALA A 33 -6.97 -16.16 16.77
C ALA A 33 -7.17 -14.72 16.25
N LYS A 34 -7.77 -14.58 15.05
CA LYS A 34 -8.17 -13.27 14.51
C LYS A 34 -9.00 -12.53 15.57
N GLY A 35 -8.53 -11.37 16.03
CA GLY A 35 -9.17 -10.55 17.06
C GLY A 35 -8.71 -10.82 18.50
N SER A 36 -7.62 -11.56 18.72
CA SER A 36 -6.91 -11.61 20.01
C SER A 36 -5.97 -10.41 20.15
N GLU A 37 -5.76 -9.90 21.37
CA GLU A 37 -4.80 -8.83 21.67
C GLU A 37 -3.38 -9.14 21.13
N ALA A 38 -2.96 -10.41 21.19
CA ALA A 38 -1.69 -10.84 20.63
C ALA A 38 -1.64 -10.73 19.09
N GLY A 39 -2.80 -10.86 18.42
CA GLY A 39 -2.93 -10.74 16.97
C GLY A 39 -2.90 -9.29 16.52
N ASP A 40 -3.54 -8.42 17.29
CA ASP A 40 -3.53 -6.99 17.05
C ASP A 40 -2.12 -6.41 17.23
N ILE A 41 -1.37 -6.86 18.25
CA ILE A 41 0.03 -6.47 18.46
C ILE A 41 0.90 -6.95 17.29
N TYR A 42 0.73 -8.21 16.87
CA TYR A 42 1.46 -8.76 15.73
C TYR A 42 1.17 -8.00 14.43
N ASP A 43 -0.09 -7.72 14.13
CA ASP A 43 -0.48 -6.94 12.95
C ASP A 43 0.07 -5.51 12.99
N GLN A 44 0.08 -4.85 14.15
CA GLN A 44 0.71 -3.55 14.32
C GLN A 44 2.22 -3.60 14.05
N GLN A 45 2.90 -4.63 14.55
CA GLN A 45 4.34 -4.80 14.34
C GLN A 45 4.67 -5.02 12.86
N VAL A 46 3.89 -5.86 12.17
CA VAL A 46 4.02 -6.09 10.72
C VAL A 46 3.82 -4.80 9.93
N LEU A 47 2.83 -3.99 10.30
CA LEU A 47 2.59 -2.69 9.67
C LEU A 47 3.73 -1.70 9.91
N MET A 48 4.28 -1.65 11.13
CA MET A 48 5.42 -0.80 11.48
C MET A 48 6.67 -1.19 10.68
N LEU A 49 6.97 -2.48 10.60
CA LEU A 49 8.07 -3.01 9.79
C LEU A 49 7.87 -2.69 8.30
N GLY A 50 6.64 -2.84 7.78
CA GLY A 50 6.33 -2.45 6.41
C GLY A 50 6.58 -0.97 6.13
N ALA A 51 6.21 -0.07 7.06
CA ALA A 51 6.48 1.36 6.94
C ALA A 51 7.98 1.69 7.01
N GLN A 52 8.73 0.97 7.85
CA GLN A 52 10.18 1.06 7.92
C GLN A 52 10.81 0.65 6.58
N LEU A 53 10.36 -0.45 5.96
CA LEU A 53 10.86 -0.90 4.67
C LEU A 53 10.63 0.14 3.56
N VAL A 54 9.43 0.70 3.47
CA VAL A 54 9.11 1.78 2.52
C VAL A 54 10.03 2.99 2.72
N THR A 55 10.31 3.32 3.99
CA THR A 55 11.21 4.44 4.32
C THR A 55 12.63 4.18 3.83
N GLN A 56 13.18 2.98 4.07
CA GLN A 56 14.51 2.63 3.59
C GLN A 56 14.59 2.61 2.05
N ILE A 57 13.56 2.10 1.37
CA ILE A 57 13.48 2.14 -0.11
C ILE A 57 13.51 3.59 -0.61
N SER A 58 12.72 4.49 -0.01
CA SER A 58 12.68 5.92 -0.39
C SER A 58 14.06 6.59 -0.24
N ILE A 59 14.75 6.33 0.88
CA ILE A 59 16.11 6.83 1.12
C ILE A 59 17.07 6.28 0.05
N LEU A 60 17.05 4.98 -0.19
CA LEU A 60 17.95 4.34 -1.15
C LEU A 60 17.73 4.83 -2.58
N ILE A 61 16.49 5.05 -3.01
CA ILE A 61 16.20 5.63 -4.33
C ILE A 61 16.81 7.03 -4.43
N LYS A 62 16.62 7.89 -3.43
CA LYS A 62 17.18 9.25 -3.41
C LYS A 62 18.71 9.23 -3.45
N MET A 63 19.33 8.37 -2.64
CA MET A 63 20.79 8.28 -2.56
C MET A 63 21.41 7.66 -3.82
N SER A 64 20.76 6.68 -4.43
CA SER A 64 21.24 6.04 -5.66
C SER A 64 21.16 6.96 -6.88
N ARG A 65 20.37 8.04 -6.83
CA ARG A 65 20.40 9.12 -7.84
C ARG A 65 21.63 10.02 -7.72
N LEU A 66 22.20 10.12 -6.52
CA LEU A 66 23.35 11.00 -6.21
C LEU A 66 24.68 10.22 -6.22
N HIS A 67 24.62 8.91 -6.00
CA HIS A 67 25.79 8.07 -5.75
C HIS A 67 25.69 6.73 -6.49
N GLY A 68 26.85 6.14 -6.80
CA GLY A 68 26.91 4.80 -7.37
C GLY A 68 26.55 3.69 -6.37
N ARG A 69 26.18 2.51 -6.90
CA ARG A 69 25.74 1.31 -6.14
C ARG A 69 26.70 0.79 -5.05
N THR A 70 27.99 1.12 -5.12
CA THR A 70 29.02 0.70 -4.15
C THR A 70 29.31 1.75 -3.06
N ASN A 71 28.54 2.83 -3.01
CA ASN A 71 28.77 3.88 -2.02
C ASN A 71 28.41 3.39 -0.60
N ALA A 72 29.33 3.58 0.35
CA ALA A 72 29.17 3.23 1.76
C ALA A 72 27.96 3.90 2.44
N ALA A 73 27.51 5.05 1.92
CA ALA A 73 26.33 5.74 2.42
C ALA A 73 25.03 4.92 2.24
N LEU A 74 25.04 3.91 1.35
CA LEU A 74 23.94 2.97 1.16
C LEU A 74 23.96 1.81 2.15
N ASP A 75 25.04 1.62 2.92
CA ASP A 75 25.22 0.44 3.78
C ASP A 75 24.14 0.35 4.86
N ASN A 76 24.00 1.41 5.68
CA ASN A 76 23.02 1.41 6.78
C ASN A 76 21.56 1.24 6.28
N PRO A 77 21.10 1.95 5.23
CA PRO A 77 19.74 1.76 4.73
C PRO A 77 19.52 0.38 4.09
N VAL A 78 20.52 -0.19 3.40
CA VAL A 78 20.44 -1.55 2.85
C VAL A 78 20.31 -2.58 3.97
N ASP A 79 21.18 -2.53 4.98
CA ASP A 79 21.16 -3.49 6.08
C ASP A 79 19.86 -3.41 6.89
N SER A 80 19.35 -2.19 7.10
CA SER A 80 18.06 -1.95 7.73
C SER A 80 16.91 -2.55 6.91
N ALA A 81 16.90 -2.34 5.59
CA ALA A 81 15.88 -2.90 4.71
C ALA A 81 15.94 -4.43 4.66
N LEU A 82 17.13 -5.02 4.54
CA LEU A 82 17.30 -6.48 4.50
C LEU A 82 16.90 -7.14 5.80
N THR A 83 17.18 -6.53 6.95
CA THR A 83 16.72 -7.03 8.24
C THR A 83 15.19 -7.12 8.28
N VAL A 84 14.51 -6.08 7.79
CA VAL A 84 13.06 -6.06 7.70
C VAL A 84 12.54 -7.09 6.68
N ILE A 85 13.14 -7.17 5.50
CA ILE A 85 12.76 -8.14 4.45
C ILE A 85 12.88 -9.56 5.00
N LYS A 86 14.02 -9.93 5.60
CA LYS A 86 14.23 -11.27 6.16
C LYS A 86 13.28 -11.59 7.31
N THR A 87 12.94 -10.59 8.12
CA THR A 87 11.96 -10.74 9.21
C THR A 87 10.55 -10.98 8.67
N LEU A 88 10.11 -10.20 7.68
CA LEU A 88 8.76 -10.26 7.12
C LEU A 88 8.57 -11.41 6.12
N ALA A 89 9.64 -11.79 5.42
CA ALA A 89 9.61 -12.80 4.36
C ALA A 89 10.02 -14.21 4.82
N HIS A 90 10.01 -14.47 6.14
CA HIS A 90 10.48 -15.73 6.72
C HIS A 90 9.66 -16.93 6.23
N ASP A 91 8.33 -16.81 6.24
CA ASP A 91 7.41 -17.88 5.83
C ASP A 91 7.05 -17.79 4.34
N GLU A 92 6.80 -16.57 3.82
CA GLU A 92 6.38 -16.31 2.44
C GLU A 92 6.99 -15.00 1.92
N PRO A 93 7.22 -14.84 0.60
CA PRO A 93 7.68 -13.57 0.04
C PRO A 93 6.76 -12.40 0.40
N ILE A 94 7.37 -11.28 0.77
CA ILE A 94 6.65 -10.08 1.16
C ILE A 94 6.48 -9.14 -0.03
N SER A 95 5.25 -8.68 -0.28
CA SER A 95 4.94 -7.77 -1.38
C SER A 95 4.55 -6.39 -0.88
N ILE A 96 5.25 -5.34 -1.33
CA ILE A 96 4.77 -3.95 -1.25
C ILE A 96 4.00 -3.66 -2.54
N ARG A 97 2.68 -3.49 -2.44
CA ARG A 97 1.81 -3.26 -3.58
C ARG A 97 1.19 -1.88 -3.53
N MET A 98 0.99 -1.28 -4.68
CA MET A 98 0.34 0.00 -4.84
C MET A 98 -1.07 -0.19 -5.38
N GLN A 99 -2.06 0.34 -4.65
CA GLN A 99 -3.45 0.31 -5.07
C GLN A 99 -4.11 1.66 -4.73
N ASN A 100 -4.57 2.38 -5.76
CA ASN A 100 -5.20 3.70 -5.63
C ASN A 100 -4.36 4.70 -4.82
N ASP A 101 -3.07 4.81 -5.14
CA ASP A 101 -2.11 5.69 -4.45
C ASP A 101 -1.87 5.37 -2.97
N PHE A 102 -2.29 4.19 -2.52
CA PHE A 102 -1.93 3.65 -1.21
C PHE A 102 -0.99 2.46 -1.33
N LEU A 103 -0.08 2.34 -0.37
CA LEU A 103 0.80 1.19 -0.25
C LEU A 103 0.21 0.14 0.68
N PHE A 104 0.33 -1.10 0.26
CA PHE A 104 -0.11 -2.28 0.99
C PHE A 104 1.04 -3.24 1.18
N LEU A 105 1.13 -3.83 2.35
CA LEU A 105 2.01 -4.96 2.65
C LEU A 105 1.17 -6.24 2.59
N GLY A 106 1.31 -7.00 1.51
CA GLY A 106 0.37 -8.08 1.19
C GLY A 106 -1.04 -7.52 1.02
N GLN A 107 -1.97 -7.86 1.92
CA GLN A 107 -3.34 -7.32 1.96
C GLN A 107 -3.54 -6.18 2.97
N ARG A 108 -2.51 -5.86 3.79
CA ARG A 108 -2.62 -4.90 4.88
C ARG A 108 -2.28 -3.49 4.41
N HIS A 109 -3.15 -2.52 4.66
CA HIS A 109 -2.90 -1.13 4.30
C HIS A 109 -1.85 -0.49 5.22
N LEU A 110 -0.79 0.07 4.64
CA LEU A 110 0.21 0.81 5.41
C LEU A 110 -0.34 2.18 5.78
N LYS A 111 -0.71 2.36 7.04
CA LYS A 111 -1.19 3.65 7.56
C LYS A 111 -0.04 4.65 7.54
N VAL A 112 -0.28 5.80 6.91
CA VAL A 112 0.73 6.86 6.76
C VAL A 112 0.35 8.04 7.64
N THR A 113 1.30 8.49 8.46
CA THR A 113 1.17 9.76 9.20
C THR A 113 1.55 10.94 8.31
N ALA A 114 1.10 12.15 8.64
CA ALA A 114 1.43 13.35 7.87
C ALA A 114 2.95 13.55 7.70
N ALA A 115 3.74 13.21 8.73
CA ALA A 115 5.20 13.30 8.69
C ALA A 115 5.86 12.27 7.76
N GLN A 116 5.28 11.07 7.63
CA GLN A 116 5.80 10.02 6.76
C GLN A 116 5.39 10.20 5.29
N MET A 117 4.44 11.09 5.04
CA MET A 117 3.81 11.21 3.76
C MET A 117 4.77 11.57 2.61
N PRO A 118 5.73 12.52 2.75
CA PRO A 118 6.71 12.79 1.69
C PRO A 118 7.63 11.61 1.35
N VAL A 119 7.81 10.68 2.29
CA VAL A 119 8.63 9.48 2.10
C VAL A 119 7.86 8.45 1.29
N PHE A 120 6.58 8.26 1.62
CA PHE A 120 5.68 7.33 0.95
C PHE A 120 5.31 7.80 -0.45
N SER A 121 5.01 9.09 -0.63
CA SER A 121 4.70 9.67 -1.94
C SER A 121 5.86 9.47 -2.92
N ALA A 122 7.11 9.66 -2.50
CA ALA A 122 8.27 9.41 -3.35
C ALA A 122 8.35 7.96 -3.87
N VAL A 123 7.95 6.97 -3.06
CA VAL A 123 7.89 5.56 -3.47
C VAL A 123 6.70 5.33 -4.40
N ILE A 124 5.51 5.84 -4.04
CA ILE A 124 4.30 5.77 -4.87
C ILE A 124 4.56 6.37 -6.25
N ASP A 125 5.14 7.56 -6.31
CA ASP A 125 5.50 8.25 -7.54
C ASP A 125 6.47 7.41 -8.37
N THR A 126 7.49 6.82 -7.75
CA THR A 126 8.44 5.95 -8.46
C THR A 126 7.73 4.73 -9.07
N LEU A 127 6.89 4.03 -8.29
CA LEU A 127 6.08 2.92 -8.81
C LEU A 127 5.10 3.39 -9.90
N ASN A 128 4.59 4.61 -9.76
CA ASN A 128 3.68 5.22 -10.71
C ASN A 128 4.33 5.47 -12.07
N HIS A 129 5.49 6.11 -12.06
CA HIS A 129 6.28 6.40 -13.25
C HIS A 129 6.67 5.11 -13.99
N TRP A 130 7.04 4.07 -13.24
CA TRP A 130 7.44 2.77 -13.81
C TRP A 130 6.26 1.86 -14.20
N ASN A 131 5.03 2.28 -13.94
CA ASN A 131 3.82 1.44 -14.10
C ASN A 131 3.91 0.10 -13.34
N ILE A 132 4.62 0.09 -12.20
CA ILE A 132 4.77 -1.08 -11.34
C ILE A 132 3.54 -1.14 -10.40
N GLY A 133 2.96 -2.33 -10.28
CA GLY A 133 1.85 -2.59 -9.35
C GLY A 133 2.32 -3.00 -7.96
N GLY A 134 3.52 -3.56 -7.87
CA GLY A 134 4.14 -3.91 -6.60
C GLY A 134 5.54 -4.48 -6.77
N ILE A 135 6.26 -4.58 -5.67
CA ILE A 135 7.58 -5.20 -5.58
C ILE A 135 7.48 -6.30 -4.53
N SER A 136 7.88 -7.52 -4.89
CA SER A 136 7.95 -8.66 -4.00
C SER A 136 9.41 -8.99 -3.65
N PHE A 137 9.65 -9.28 -2.39
CA PHE A 137 10.96 -9.62 -1.82
C PHE A 137 10.88 -10.98 -1.12
N SER A 138 11.83 -11.86 -1.38
CA SER A 138 12.00 -13.15 -0.68
C SER A 138 13.06 -13.06 0.41
N ALA A 139 13.09 -14.02 1.33
CA ALA A 139 14.12 -14.14 2.36
C ALA A 139 15.55 -14.34 1.78
N GLU A 140 15.66 -14.79 0.53
CA GLU A 140 16.92 -14.99 -0.19
C GLU A 140 17.53 -13.68 -0.72
N THR A 141 16.85 -12.54 -0.54
CA THR A 141 17.37 -11.25 -1.02
C THR A 141 18.66 -10.87 -0.32
N GLU A 142 19.74 -10.67 -1.09
CA GLU A 142 21.05 -10.26 -0.58
C GLU A 142 21.33 -8.77 -0.81
N SER A 143 22.32 -8.22 -0.09
CA SER A 143 22.75 -6.81 -0.19
C SER A 143 23.16 -6.43 -1.60
N ARG A 144 23.87 -7.31 -2.31
CA ARG A 144 24.27 -7.10 -3.69
C ARG A 144 23.07 -6.96 -4.63
N ASP A 145 22.08 -7.85 -4.49
CA ASP A 145 20.88 -7.87 -5.33
C ASP A 145 19.97 -6.67 -5.04
N PHE A 146 19.80 -6.31 -3.77
CA PHE A 146 19.00 -5.17 -3.37
C PHE A 146 19.60 -3.83 -3.82
N ARG A 147 20.92 -3.66 -3.69
CA ARG A 147 21.63 -2.47 -4.21
C ARG A 147 21.50 -2.35 -5.72
N GLU A 148 21.68 -3.46 -6.43
CA GLU A 148 21.56 -3.45 -7.89
C GLU A 148 20.14 -3.08 -8.30
N PHE A 149 19.13 -3.69 -7.69
CA PHE A 149 17.74 -3.37 -7.95
C PHE A 149 17.43 -1.88 -7.75
N VAL A 150 17.79 -1.31 -6.60
CA VAL A 150 17.49 0.11 -6.33
C VAL A 150 18.27 1.04 -7.26
N PHE A 151 19.51 0.69 -7.60
CA PHE A 151 20.30 1.46 -8.56
C PHE A 151 19.66 1.47 -9.95
N GLN A 152 19.20 0.32 -10.44
CA GLN A 152 18.48 0.18 -11.71
C GLN A 152 17.17 0.99 -11.68
N LEU A 153 16.41 0.90 -10.59
CA LEU A 153 15.16 1.66 -10.40
C LEU A 153 15.38 3.18 -10.39
N ALA A 154 16.54 3.64 -9.89
CA ALA A 154 16.89 5.05 -9.75
C ALA A 154 17.59 5.63 -10.99
N SER A 155 18.38 4.81 -11.71
CA SER A 155 19.25 5.24 -12.80
C SER A 155 18.55 5.29 -14.15
N PHE A 156 17.55 4.44 -14.36
CA PHE A 156 16.75 4.50 -15.58
C PHE A 156 15.68 5.59 -15.46
N ASP A 157 15.52 6.35 -16.53
CA ASP A 157 14.43 7.33 -16.63
C ASP A 157 13.19 6.65 -17.18
N ALA A 158 12.14 6.58 -16.36
CA ALA A 158 10.85 6.02 -16.72
C ALA A 158 10.12 6.80 -17.83
N SER A 159 10.55 8.04 -18.13
CA SER A 159 10.02 8.81 -19.27
C SER A 159 10.55 8.31 -20.63
N THR A 160 11.69 7.62 -20.63
CA THR A 160 12.35 7.09 -21.84
C THR A 160 12.40 5.57 -21.89
N SER A 161 12.28 4.91 -20.73
CA SER A 161 12.42 3.47 -20.55
C SER A 161 11.11 2.81 -20.12
N SER A 162 10.83 1.62 -20.64
CA SER A 162 9.65 0.84 -20.24
C SER A 162 9.96 -0.09 -19.07
N ILE A 163 8.91 -0.55 -18.37
CA ILE A 163 9.04 -1.61 -17.34
C ILE A 163 9.73 -2.88 -17.88
N THR A 164 9.60 -3.17 -19.18
CA THR A 164 10.26 -4.33 -19.80
C THR A 164 11.78 -4.15 -19.85
N THR A 165 12.26 -2.93 -20.06
CA THR A 165 13.68 -2.58 -20.01
C THR A 165 14.24 -2.79 -18.61
N LEU A 166 13.50 -2.34 -17.58
CA LEU A 166 13.88 -2.54 -16.19
C LEU A 166 13.93 -4.02 -15.82
N ARG A 167 12.92 -4.81 -16.21
CA ARG A 167 12.91 -6.26 -15.99
C ARG A 167 14.10 -6.94 -16.65
N LYS A 168 14.37 -6.61 -17.90
CA LYS A 168 15.51 -7.16 -18.63
C LYS A 168 16.84 -6.79 -17.95
N ALA A 169 16.97 -5.57 -17.43
CA ALA A 169 18.16 -5.16 -16.69
C ALA A 169 18.32 -5.94 -15.37
N ILE A 170 17.23 -6.17 -14.64
CA ILE A 170 17.21 -6.99 -13.41
C ILE A 170 17.64 -8.43 -13.72
N GLU A 171 17.10 -9.02 -14.80
CA GLU A 171 17.47 -10.37 -15.26
C GLU A 171 18.94 -10.45 -15.71
N GLN A 172 19.39 -9.50 -16.54
CA GLN A 172 20.76 -9.46 -17.05
C GLN A 172 21.81 -9.30 -15.93
N ASN A 173 21.47 -8.58 -14.87
CA ASN A 173 22.35 -8.42 -13.71
C ASN A 173 22.22 -9.57 -12.69
N ASN A 174 21.42 -10.61 -12.98
CA ASN A 174 21.18 -11.76 -12.11
C ASN A 174 20.75 -11.33 -10.70
N VAL A 175 19.83 -10.39 -10.59
CA VAL A 175 19.25 -9.97 -9.30
C VAL A 175 18.32 -11.07 -8.80
N LYS A 176 18.64 -11.64 -7.64
CA LYS A 176 17.84 -12.71 -7.01
C LYS A 176 16.93 -12.17 -5.92
N GLY A 177 15.84 -12.91 -5.68
CA GLY A 177 14.93 -12.66 -4.56
C GLY A 177 14.02 -11.44 -4.68
N ILE A 178 14.05 -10.71 -5.79
CA ILE A 178 13.21 -9.52 -6.03
C ILE A 178 12.39 -9.71 -7.32
N GLN A 179 11.09 -9.47 -7.25
CA GLN A 179 10.19 -9.57 -8.40
C GLN A 179 9.31 -8.33 -8.54
N LEU A 180 9.06 -7.93 -9.79
CA LEU A 180 8.20 -6.79 -10.13
C LEU A 180 6.80 -7.26 -10.56
N GLU A 181 5.79 -6.90 -9.78
CA GLU A 181 4.39 -7.14 -10.12
C GLU A 181 3.88 -6.08 -11.10
N GLU A 182 3.14 -6.51 -12.11
CA GLU A 182 2.46 -5.60 -13.02
C GLU A 182 1.36 -4.83 -12.29
N ARG A 183 1.14 -3.59 -12.71
CA ARG A 183 -0.05 -2.87 -12.32
C ARG A 183 -1.27 -3.66 -12.76
N ARG A 184 -1.97 -4.29 -11.81
CA ARG A 184 -3.31 -4.83 -12.04
C ARG A 184 -4.23 -3.66 -12.37
N VAL A 185 -4.32 -3.34 -13.66
CA VAL A 185 -5.41 -2.52 -14.17
C VAL A 185 -6.65 -3.39 -13.99
N LEU A 186 -7.42 -3.17 -12.92
CA LEU A 186 -8.79 -3.63 -12.84
C LEU A 186 -9.55 -2.95 -13.98
N ARG A 187 -9.50 -3.59 -15.15
CA ARG A 187 -9.79 -3.03 -16.49
C ARG A 187 -11.23 -2.55 -16.67
N GLY A 188 -12.10 -2.76 -15.68
CA GLY A 188 -13.45 -2.20 -15.61
C GLY A 188 -13.66 -1.06 -14.59
N LYS A 189 -12.81 -0.92 -13.56
CA LYS A 189 -12.98 0.07 -12.47
C LYS A 189 -12.04 1.28 -12.56
N ALA A 190 -10.90 1.13 -13.23
CA ALA A 190 -9.89 2.20 -13.32
C ALA A 190 -10.36 3.41 -14.17
N THR A 191 -11.06 3.18 -15.29
CA THR A 191 -11.56 4.28 -16.13
C THR A 191 -12.65 5.09 -15.44
N ALA A 192 -13.59 4.42 -14.75
CA ALA A 192 -14.59 5.11 -13.96
C ALA A 192 -13.92 5.90 -12.83
N LYS A 193 -13.08 5.24 -12.01
CA LYS A 193 -12.39 5.86 -10.87
C LYS A 193 -11.49 7.05 -11.26
N THR A 194 -10.73 6.94 -12.35
CA THR A 194 -9.92 8.06 -12.88
C THR A 194 -10.79 9.19 -13.41
N ARG A 195 -11.89 8.89 -14.12
CA ARG A 195 -12.82 9.93 -14.60
C ARG A 195 -13.47 10.67 -13.44
N TYR A 196 -13.87 9.96 -12.39
CA TYR A 196 -14.39 10.61 -11.19
C TYR A 196 -13.32 11.38 -10.43
N ALA A 197 -12.11 10.85 -10.24
CA ALA A 197 -11.03 11.55 -9.55
C ALA A 197 -10.67 12.86 -10.25
N ASN A 198 -10.62 12.85 -11.58
CA ASN A 198 -10.40 14.05 -12.39
C ASN A 198 -11.55 15.05 -12.25
N ALA A 199 -12.81 14.59 -12.25
CA ALA A 199 -13.97 15.46 -12.05
C ALA A 199 -14.00 16.06 -10.64
N ALA A 200 -13.74 15.25 -9.61
CA ALA A 200 -13.67 15.68 -8.22
C ALA A 200 -12.53 16.67 -7.97
N SER A 201 -11.34 16.44 -8.55
CA SER A 201 -10.21 17.36 -8.47
C SER A 201 -10.49 18.69 -9.18
N ALA A 202 -11.09 18.65 -10.37
CA ALA A 202 -11.50 19.86 -11.08
C ALA A 202 -12.51 20.69 -10.28
N VAL A 203 -13.48 20.03 -9.65
CA VAL A 203 -14.47 20.66 -8.76
C VAL A 203 -13.80 21.26 -7.53
N GLY A 204 -12.89 20.53 -6.86
CA GLY A 204 -12.14 21.03 -5.71
C GLY A 204 -11.34 22.30 -6.03
N LYS A 205 -10.66 22.34 -7.17
CA LYS A 205 -9.92 23.53 -7.63
C LYS A 205 -10.83 24.73 -7.87
N LEU A 206 -12.01 24.53 -8.46
CA LEU A 206 -12.97 25.62 -8.70
C LEU A 206 -13.51 26.23 -7.40
N VAL A 207 -13.74 25.40 -6.37
CA VAL A 207 -14.13 25.89 -5.04
C VAL A 207 -12.99 26.68 -4.40
N GLN A 208 -11.75 26.24 -4.58
CA GLN A 208 -10.58 26.95 -4.04
C GLN A 208 -10.35 28.30 -4.73
N ASP A 209 -10.33 28.31 -6.06
CA ASP A 209 -10.24 29.55 -6.84
C ASP A 209 -11.36 30.53 -6.45
N SER A 210 -12.56 30.02 -6.17
CA SER A 210 -13.68 30.83 -5.71
C SER A 210 -13.47 31.43 -4.32
N ARG A 211 -12.78 30.74 -3.41
CA ARG A 211 -12.46 31.24 -2.06
C ARG A 211 -11.30 32.24 -2.08
N GLU A 212 -10.28 31.97 -2.88
CA GLU A 212 -9.06 32.79 -2.95
C GLU A 212 -9.22 34.04 -3.83
N LYS A 213 -9.92 33.91 -4.97
CA LYS A 213 -9.98 34.95 -6.01
C LYS A 213 -11.36 35.60 -6.12
N GLY A 214 -12.32 35.22 -5.25
CA GLY A 214 -13.69 35.75 -5.22
C GLY A 214 -14.52 35.51 -6.48
N THR A 215 -14.03 34.70 -7.43
CA THR A 215 -14.69 34.45 -8.71
C THR A 215 -15.25 33.04 -8.74
N ILE A 216 -16.58 32.92 -8.65
CA ILE A 216 -17.26 31.62 -8.62
C ILE A 216 -17.36 31.05 -10.05
N GLY A 217 -16.63 29.98 -10.33
CA GLY A 217 -16.73 29.19 -11.57
C GLY A 217 -18.02 28.35 -11.68
N PHE A 218 -19.19 28.92 -11.36
CA PHE A 218 -20.46 28.18 -11.17
C PHE A 218 -20.86 27.32 -12.37
N LYS A 219 -20.68 27.83 -13.60
CA LYS A 219 -20.97 27.08 -14.84
C LYS A 219 -20.04 25.88 -15.05
N GLN A 220 -18.80 25.94 -14.55
CA GLN A 220 -17.86 24.83 -14.63
C GLN A 220 -18.14 23.80 -13.53
N ALA A 221 -18.43 24.28 -12.31
CA ALA A 221 -18.83 23.44 -11.18
C ALA A 221 -20.09 22.63 -11.50
N LYS A 222 -21.14 23.28 -12.06
CA LYS A 222 -22.38 22.61 -12.47
C LYS A 222 -22.13 21.49 -13.49
N ARG A 223 -21.30 21.75 -14.51
CA ARG A 223 -20.95 20.74 -15.54
C ARG A 223 -20.21 19.55 -14.97
N ALA A 224 -19.28 19.81 -14.05
CA ALA A 224 -18.51 18.76 -13.41
C ALA A 224 -19.37 17.92 -12.44
N ILE A 225 -20.27 18.56 -11.67
CA ILE A 225 -21.26 17.86 -10.84
C ILE A 225 -22.18 16.99 -11.69
N GLN A 226 -22.69 17.49 -12.82
CA GLN A 226 -23.50 16.68 -13.74
C GLN A 226 -22.73 15.46 -14.26
N SER A 227 -21.44 15.64 -14.58
CA SER A 227 -20.58 14.52 -14.97
C SER A 227 -20.44 13.49 -13.84
N ILE A 228 -20.33 13.94 -12.59
CA ILE A 228 -20.27 13.06 -11.41
C ILE A 228 -21.60 12.32 -11.22
N VAL A 229 -22.75 12.97 -11.39
CA VAL A 229 -24.08 12.35 -11.33
C VAL A 229 -24.23 11.29 -12.42
N ASP A 230 -23.82 11.58 -13.66
CA ASP A 230 -23.91 10.61 -14.75
C ASP A 230 -23.00 9.40 -14.53
N LEU A 231 -21.80 9.63 -14.00
CA LEU A 231 -20.94 8.53 -13.61
C LEU A 231 -21.59 7.74 -12.45
N MET A 232 -22.09 8.39 -11.40
CA MET A 232 -22.74 7.77 -10.23
C MET A 232 -23.83 6.78 -10.62
N MET A 233 -24.63 7.16 -11.62
CA MET A 233 -25.74 6.35 -12.13
C MET A 233 -25.29 5.04 -12.76
N ASN A 234 -24.01 4.95 -13.14
CA ASN A 234 -23.41 3.73 -13.68
C ASN A 234 -22.69 2.90 -12.59
N ASP A 235 -22.06 3.54 -11.60
CA ASP A 235 -21.27 2.86 -10.56
C ASP A 235 -21.19 3.66 -9.25
N GLU A 236 -22.28 3.65 -8.47
CA GLU A 236 -22.36 4.34 -7.17
C GLU A 236 -21.30 3.84 -6.17
N ALA A 237 -20.94 2.54 -6.22
CA ALA A 237 -19.94 1.97 -5.32
C ALA A 237 -18.54 2.55 -5.58
N SER A 238 -18.18 2.78 -6.85
CA SER A 238 -16.95 3.49 -7.19
C SER A 238 -16.97 4.93 -6.70
N LEU A 239 -18.12 5.63 -6.80
CA LEU A 239 -18.27 6.99 -6.30
C LEU A 239 -18.05 7.06 -4.78
N LEU A 240 -18.66 6.16 -4.01
CA LEU A 240 -18.46 6.08 -2.56
C LEU A 240 -17.03 5.68 -2.20
N GLY A 241 -16.38 4.85 -3.02
CA GLY A 241 -14.96 4.54 -2.86
C GLY A 241 -14.05 5.77 -2.95
N LEU A 242 -14.48 6.85 -3.63
CA LEU A 242 -13.68 8.08 -3.74
C LEU A 242 -13.73 8.94 -2.48
N THR A 243 -14.80 8.86 -1.68
CA THR A 243 -14.86 9.62 -0.42
C THR A 243 -13.84 9.11 0.60
N THR A 244 -13.35 7.88 0.39
CA THR A 244 -12.24 7.28 1.15
C THR A 244 -10.87 7.63 0.59
N LEU A 245 -10.78 8.11 -0.66
CA LEU A 245 -9.54 8.62 -1.22
C LEU A 245 -9.25 9.98 -0.59
N ARG A 246 -8.23 10.01 0.28
CA ARG A 246 -7.65 11.28 0.69
C ARG A 246 -6.77 11.75 -0.45
N CYS A 247 -7.31 12.61 -1.32
CA CYS A 247 -6.48 13.34 -2.27
C CYS A 247 -5.45 14.12 -1.46
N HIS A 248 -4.20 13.96 -1.88
CA HIS A 248 -3.01 14.15 -1.06
C HIS A 248 -2.62 15.61 -0.84
N ASP A 249 -3.27 16.56 -1.50
CA ASP A 249 -3.05 17.97 -1.25
C ASP A 249 -4.38 18.60 -0.85
N GLU A 250 -4.32 19.37 0.24
CA GLU A 250 -5.38 20.21 0.78
C GLU A 250 -6.49 19.50 1.59
N TYR A 251 -6.23 19.43 2.90
CA TYR A 251 -7.10 18.98 3.99
C TYR A 251 -8.52 19.60 4.00
N THR A 252 -8.75 20.70 3.26
CA THR A 252 -10.02 21.45 3.28
C THR A 252 -10.96 21.10 2.11
N HIS A 253 -10.44 20.63 0.98
CA HIS A 253 -11.19 20.48 -0.28
C HIS A 253 -11.89 19.13 -0.37
N ASN A 254 -11.29 18.12 0.26
CA ASN A 254 -11.89 16.80 0.41
C ASN A 254 -13.20 16.88 1.20
N HIS A 255 -13.38 17.84 2.12
CA HIS A 255 -14.62 17.94 2.90
C HIS A 255 -15.82 18.31 2.03
N SER A 256 -15.79 19.47 1.37
CA SER A 256 -16.91 19.92 0.52
C SER A 256 -17.20 18.97 -0.64
N VAL A 257 -16.16 18.39 -1.23
CA VAL A 257 -16.29 17.40 -2.30
C VAL A 257 -16.92 16.11 -1.76
N ASN A 258 -16.46 15.59 -0.61
CA ASN A 258 -17.04 14.39 0.01
C ASN A 258 -18.47 14.62 0.48
N VAL A 259 -18.79 15.78 1.07
CA VAL A 259 -20.15 16.15 1.45
C VAL A 259 -21.05 16.17 0.21
N SER A 260 -20.59 16.74 -0.90
CA SER A 260 -21.30 16.71 -2.18
C SER A 260 -21.56 15.29 -2.69
N LEU A 261 -20.52 14.45 -2.76
CA LEU A 261 -20.60 13.05 -3.19
C LEU A 261 -21.57 12.23 -2.32
N LEU A 262 -21.47 12.35 -0.99
CA LEU A 262 -22.33 11.65 -0.04
C LEU A 262 -23.78 12.13 -0.13
N SER A 263 -23.99 13.44 -0.31
CA SER A 263 -25.33 14.03 -0.46
C SER A 263 -26.00 13.52 -1.73
N MET A 264 -25.28 13.48 -2.86
CA MET A 264 -25.78 12.90 -4.11
C MET A 264 -26.08 11.41 -3.99
N ALA A 265 -25.21 10.63 -3.34
CA ALA A 265 -25.45 9.19 -3.14
C ALA A 265 -26.68 8.95 -2.25
N LEU A 266 -26.84 9.73 -1.17
CA LEU A 266 -28.01 9.68 -0.31
C LEU A 266 -29.28 10.06 -1.09
N GLY A 267 -29.22 11.14 -1.87
CA GLY A 267 -30.33 11.56 -2.71
C GLY A 267 -30.71 10.51 -3.75
N ASN A 268 -29.73 9.84 -4.35
CA ASN A 268 -29.96 8.77 -5.31
C ASN A 268 -30.75 7.62 -4.67
N ARG A 269 -30.36 7.21 -3.46
CA ARG A 269 -31.07 6.17 -2.69
C ARG A 269 -32.45 6.59 -2.22
N ALA A 270 -32.66 7.88 -1.99
CA ALA A 270 -33.97 8.45 -1.68
C ALA A 270 -34.88 8.60 -2.92
N GLY A 271 -34.38 8.29 -4.12
CA GLY A 271 -35.17 8.30 -5.36
C GLY A 271 -35.25 9.65 -6.06
N TYR A 272 -34.37 10.60 -5.74
CA TYR A 272 -34.34 11.89 -6.42
C TYR A 272 -33.88 11.76 -7.89
N PRO A 273 -34.50 12.51 -8.83
CA PRO A 273 -34.11 12.48 -10.23
C PRO A 273 -32.74 13.14 -10.46
N LYS A 274 -32.05 12.76 -11.56
CA LYS A 274 -30.71 13.26 -11.91
C LYS A 274 -30.55 14.77 -11.84
N VAL A 275 -31.57 15.52 -12.26
CA VAL A 275 -31.55 16.99 -12.24
C VAL A 275 -31.44 17.52 -10.82
N GLU A 276 -32.26 16.98 -9.91
CA GLU A 276 -32.25 17.35 -8.49
C GLU A 276 -30.97 16.89 -7.79
N LEU A 277 -30.40 15.75 -8.19
CA LEU A 277 -29.09 15.30 -7.69
C LEU A 277 -27.97 16.25 -8.07
N ALA A 278 -28.01 16.83 -9.28
CA ALA A 278 -27.02 17.83 -9.69
C ALA A 278 -27.14 19.12 -8.87
N ASP A 279 -28.35 19.57 -8.59
CA ASP A 279 -28.59 20.76 -7.77
C ASP A 279 -28.20 20.51 -6.30
N LEU A 280 -28.52 19.33 -5.76
CA LEU A 280 -28.11 18.88 -4.43
C LEU A 280 -26.58 18.81 -4.31
N GLY A 281 -25.91 18.21 -5.28
CA GLY A 281 -24.45 18.13 -5.33
C GLY A 281 -23.79 19.51 -5.36
N LEU A 282 -24.36 20.44 -6.12
CA LEU A 282 -23.86 21.82 -6.23
C LEU A 282 -24.08 22.62 -4.93
N ALA A 283 -25.24 22.49 -4.30
CA ALA A 283 -25.54 23.11 -3.01
C ALA A 283 -24.61 22.58 -1.90
N ALA A 284 -24.45 21.27 -1.82
CA ALA A 284 -23.57 20.61 -0.85
C ALA A 284 -22.09 20.98 -1.07
N LEU A 285 -21.65 21.12 -2.32
CA LEU A 285 -20.29 21.53 -2.64
C LEU A 285 -19.99 22.94 -2.11
N PHE A 286 -20.95 23.85 -2.20
CA PHE A 286 -20.78 25.25 -1.86
C PHE A 286 -21.34 25.63 -0.48
N HIS A 287 -21.78 24.66 0.33
CA HIS A 287 -22.49 24.92 1.58
C HIS A 287 -21.70 25.78 2.60
N ASP A 288 -20.38 25.68 2.59
CA ASP A 288 -19.47 26.42 3.48
C ASP A 288 -18.83 27.66 2.82
N LEU A 289 -19.30 28.12 1.65
CA LEU A 289 -18.78 29.36 1.02
C LEU A 289 -19.22 30.64 1.73
N GLY A 290 -20.28 30.60 2.54
CA GLY A 290 -20.82 31.77 3.26
C GLY A 290 -20.33 31.93 4.70
N LYS A 291 -19.45 31.05 5.18
CA LYS A 291 -18.87 31.13 6.54
C LYS A 291 -17.56 31.95 6.61
N ALA A 292 -17.13 32.53 5.49
CA ALA A 292 -15.93 33.35 5.40
C ALA A 292 -16.16 34.78 5.95
#